data_AF-A0A7V9S115-F1
#
_entry.id   AF-A0A7V9S115-F1
#
_cell.length_a   1.000
_cell.length_b   1.000
_cell.length_c   1.000
_cell.angle_alpha   90.00
_cell.angle_beta   90.00
_cell.angle_gamma   90.00
#
_symmetry.space_group_name_H-M   'P 1'
#
loop_
_entity.id
_entity.type
_entity.pdbx_description
1 polymer ?
#
loop_
_entity_poly.entity_id
_entity_poly.type
_entity_poly.pdbx_seq_one_letter_code
_entity_poly.pdbx_strand_id
1 'polypeptide(L)' 'MSEGDDRRKLRLGGMALRNGLLVHGPTHWAAAVRGRDGAIKVASGPKPKLSGEAVARVPGLRGVTKLAEAIAVIPLV' A
#
# COMPACT_ATOMS: atom_id res chain seq x y z
N MET A 1 17.00 20.03 -29.73
CA MET A 1 16.78 18.58 -29.55
C MET A 1 17.49 18.12 -28.29
N SER A 2 16.78 18.07 -27.16
CA SER A 2 17.00 17.10 -26.08
C SER A 2 15.84 17.24 -25.10
N GLU A 3 14.81 16.42 -25.32
CA GLU A 3 13.63 16.30 -24.47
C GLU A 3 13.81 15.01 -23.67
N GLY A 4 14.45 15.13 -22.50
CA GLY A 4 14.86 13.97 -21.72
C GLY A 4 15.09 14.32 -20.26
N ASP A 5 14.29 13.65 -19.42
CA ASP A 5 14.49 13.40 -17.98
C ASP A 5 13.91 14.40 -16.95
N ASP A 6 12.62 14.27 -16.62
CA ASP A 6 12.14 14.47 -15.24
C ASP A 6 10.76 13.87 -14.88
N ARG A 7 10.25 12.90 -15.65
CA ARG A 7 9.15 12.02 -15.17
C ARG A 7 9.76 10.95 -14.27
N ARG A 8 10.10 11.34 -13.03
CA ARG A 8 10.63 10.48 -11.96
C ARG A 8 10.01 9.08 -12.06
N LYS A 9 10.81 8.09 -12.46
CA LYS A 9 10.34 6.72 -12.79
C LYS A 9 9.39 6.21 -11.71
N LEU A 10 8.14 5.94 -12.09
CA LEU A 10 7.12 5.45 -11.18
C LEU A 10 7.50 4.04 -10.70
N ARG A 11 7.88 3.95 -9.43
CA ARG A 11 8.23 2.68 -8.78
C ARG A 11 6.96 1.97 -8.34
N LEU A 12 6.57 0.94 -9.09
CA LEU A 12 5.49 0.04 -8.76
C LEU A 12 6.07 -1.27 -8.20
N GLY A 13 5.54 -1.69 -7.06
CA GLY A 13 5.75 -3.02 -6.50
C GLY A 13 4.45 -3.82 -6.55
N GLY A 14 4.50 -5.08 -6.17
CA GLY A 14 3.31 -5.93 -6.16
C GLY A 14 3.56 -7.33 -5.67
N MET A 15 2.50 -8.14 -5.68
CA MET A 15 2.52 -9.55 -5.33
C MET A 15 1.57 -10.32 -6.24
N ALA A 16 2.07 -11.37 -6.87
CA ALA A 16 1.24 -12.34 -7.54
C ALA A 16 0.49 -13.15 -6.48
N LEU A 17 -0.83 -13.15 -6.55
CA LEU A 17 -1.69 -13.94 -5.67
C LEU A 17 -2.07 -15.23 -6.38
N ARG A 18 -2.34 -16.30 -5.62
CA ARG A 18 -2.79 -17.58 -6.19
C ARG A 18 -4.01 -17.45 -7.13
N ASN A 19 -4.86 -16.46 -6.88
CA ASN A 19 -6.08 -16.19 -7.62
C ASN A 19 -6.13 -14.75 -8.15
N GLY A 20 -5.01 -14.03 -8.26
CA GLY A 20 -5.06 -12.61 -8.57
C GLY A 20 -3.72 -11.88 -8.56
N LEU A 21 -3.79 -10.56 -8.44
CA LEU A 21 -2.64 -9.67 -8.42
C LEU A 21 -2.89 -8.50 -7.47
N LEU A 22 -1.85 -8.14 -6.71
CA LEU A 22 -1.76 -6.90 -5.95
C LEU A 22 -0.66 -6.04 -6.57
N VAL A 23 -0.95 -4.77 -6.83
CA VAL A 23 0.03 -3.76 -7.26
C VAL A 23 -0.06 -2.58 -6.30
N HIS A 24 1.09 -2.03 -5.92
CA HIS A 24 1.13 -0.81 -5.12
C HIS A 24 2.16 0.16 -5.66
N GLY A 25 1.78 1.43 -5.69
CA GLY A 25 2.67 2.55 -5.92
C GLY A 25 3.05 3.24 -4.62
N PRO A 26 3.67 4.43 -4.71
CA PRO A 26 4.03 5.23 -3.55
C PRO A 26 2.81 5.71 -2.74
N THR A 27 1.69 5.97 -3.40
CA THR A 27 0.52 6.63 -2.79
C THR A 27 -0.75 5.79 -2.79
N HIS A 28 -0.84 4.75 -3.64
CA HIS A 28 -2.07 3.96 -3.85
C HIS A 28 -1.73 2.47 -3.98
N TRP A 29 -2.70 1.62 -3.67
CA TRP A 29 -2.68 0.19 -3.95
C TRP A 29 -3.93 -0.20 -4.74
N ALA A 30 -3.81 -1.28 -5.50
CA ALA A 30 -4.90 -1.91 -6.21
C ALA A 30 -4.72 -3.43 -6.20
N ALA A 31 -5.81 -4.17 -5.99
CA ALA A 31 -5.83 -5.61 -6.05
C ALA A 31 -6.99 -6.09 -6.93
N ALA A 32 -6.75 -7.13 -7.70
CA ALA A 32 -7.77 -7.86 -8.43
C ALA A 32 -7.67 -9.34 -8.06
N VAL A 33 -8.79 -9.96 -7.68
CA VAL A 33 -8.86 -11.37 -7.29
C VAL A 33 -10.03 -12.06 -7.98
N ARG A 34 -9.82 -13.32 -8.37
CA ARG A 34 -10.86 -14.20 -8.87
C ARG A 34 -11.54 -14.91 -7.70
N GLY A 35 -12.84 -14.70 -7.56
CA GLY A 35 -13.72 -15.42 -6.65
C GLY A 35 -13.91 -16.88 -7.07
N ARG A 36 -14.49 -17.69 -6.18
CA ARG A 36 -14.75 -19.12 -6.45
C ARG A 36 -15.81 -19.34 -7.53
N ASP A 37 -16.69 -18.37 -7.70
CA ASP A 37 -17.68 -18.24 -8.77
C ASP A 37 -17.05 -17.84 -10.13
N GLY A 38 -15.74 -17.60 -10.15
CA GLY A 38 -15.01 -17.14 -11.34
C GLY A 38 -15.09 -15.64 -11.57
N ALA A 39 -15.86 -14.89 -10.78
CA ALA A 39 -15.99 -13.44 -10.91
C ALA A 39 -14.71 -12.74 -10.46
N ILE A 40 -14.35 -11.64 -11.13
CA ILE A 40 -13.21 -10.81 -10.71
C ILE A 40 -13.72 -9.69 -9.81
N LYS A 41 -13.16 -9.61 -8.60
CA LYS A 41 -13.37 -8.50 -7.67
C LYS A 41 -12.13 -7.63 -7.66
N VAL A 42 -12.33 -6.32 -7.77
CA VAL A 42 -11.25 -5.33 -7.76
C VAL A 42 -11.46 -4.39 -6.58
N ALA A 43 -10.39 -4.07 -5.88
CA ALA A 43 -10.36 -3.05 -4.85
C ALA A 43 -9.12 -2.18 -5.02
N SER A 44 -9.23 -0.89 -4.74
CA SER A 44 -8.10 0.03 -4.74
C SER A 44 -8.31 1.13 -3.72
N GLY A 45 -7.23 1.70 -3.22
CA GLY A 45 -7.31 2.79 -2.27
C GLY A 45 -5.98 3.49 -2.04
N PRO A 46 -6.00 4.62 -1.31
CA PRO A 46 -4.77 5.26 -0.86
C PRO A 46 -3.99 4.30 0.03
N LYS A 47 -2.67 4.31 -0.13
CA LYS A 47 -1.77 3.56 0.75
C LYS A 47 -1.82 4.22 2.13
N PRO A 48 -2.17 3.48 3.20
CA PRO A 48 -2.20 4.03 4.55
C PRO A 48 -0.82 4.59 4.91
N LYS A 49 -0.77 5.91 5.15
CA LYS A 49 0.42 6.55 5.71
C LYS A 49 0.40 6.34 7.22
N LEU A 50 0.71 5.12 7.64
CA LEU A 50 0.69 4.65 9.04
C LEU A 50 1.65 5.43 9.99
N SER A 51 2.24 6.53 9.54
CA SER A 51 3.13 7.38 10.34
C SER A 51 2.99 8.77 9.76
N GLY A 52 2.15 9.59 10.38
CA GLY A 52 2.21 11.04 10.16
C GLY A 52 3.62 11.54 10.46
N GLU A 53 4.10 12.52 9.69
CA GLU A 53 5.43 13.13 9.88
C GLU A 53 5.68 13.59 11.33
N ALA A 54 4.61 13.95 12.05
CA ALA A 54 4.66 14.33 13.45
C ALA A 54 5.10 13.20 14.40
N VAL A 55 4.64 11.96 14.18
CA VAL A 55 4.98 10.79 15.01
C VAL A 55 6.38 10.25 14.68
N ALA A 56 6.86 10.49 13.45
CA ALA A 56 8.19 10.09 13.03
C ALA A 56 9.33 10.90 13.66
N ARG A 57 9.04 12.09 14.24
CA ARG A 57 10.04 12.99 14.84
C ARG A 57 10.37 12.69 16.31
N VAL A 58 9.61 11.83 16.98
CA VAL A 58 9.86 11.48 18.40
C VAL A 58 10.52 10.09 18.47
N PRO A 59 11.81 10.00 18.83
CA PRO A 59 12.50 8.73 19.02
C PRO A 59 11.76 7.86 20.06
N GLY A 60 11.62 6.56 19.78
CA GLY A 60 10.91 5.61 20.65
C GLY A 60 9.39 5.59 20.47
N LEU A 61 8.74 6.75 20.27
CA LEU A 61 7.28 6.81 20.10
C LEU A 61 6.82 6.24 18.74
N ARG A 62 7.63 6.43 17.69
CA ARG A 62 7.39 5.87 16.35
C ARG A 62 7.13 4.36 16.36
N GLY A 63 7.85 3.61 17.17
CA GLY A 63 7.72 2.14 17.24
C GLY A 63 6.42 1.71 17.91
N VAL A 64 6.08 2.36 19.03
CA VAL A 64 4.86 2.06 19.80
C VAL A 64 3.60 2.41 19.02
N THR A 65 3.58 3.56 18.33
CA THR A 65 2.43 3.93 17.50
C THR A 65 2.22 2.93 16.36
N LYS A 66 3.30 2.47 15.71
CA LYS A 66 3.20 1.44 14.66
C LYS A 66 2.67 0.12 15.17
N LEU A 67 3.05 -0.27 16.38
CA LEU A 67 2.56 -1.50 17.01
C LEU A 67 1.07 -1.38 17.35
N ALA A 68 0.66 -0.27 17.98
CA ALA A 68 -0.73 -0.02 18.32
C ALA A 68 -1.63 0.03 17.06
N GLU A 69 -1.14 0.64 15.98
CA GLU A 69 -1.85 0.73 14.72
C GLU A 69 -1.94 -0.63 14.02
N ALA A 70 -0.90 -1.46 14.07
CA ALA A 70 -0.96 -2.83 13.57
C ALA A 70 -1.99 -3.67 14.34
N ILE A 71 -2.04 -3.53 15.67
CA ILE A 71 -3.05 -4.19 16.51
C ILE A 71 -4.46 -3.71 16.16
N ALA A 72 -4.64 -2.42 15.85
CA ALA A 72 -5.95 -1.87 15.48
C ALA A 72 -6.45 -2.29 14.08
N VAL A 73 -5.56 -2.74 13.19
CA VAL A 73 -5.92 -3.20 11.84
C VAL A 73 -6.33 -4.68 11.83
N ILE A 74 -5.89 -5.48 12.81
CA ILE A 74 -6.19 -6.92 12.92
C ILE A 74 -7.69 -7.24 13.09
N PRO A 75 -8.53 -6.46 13.82
CA PRO A 75 -9.95 -6.75 14.00
C PRO A 75 -10.84 -6.36 12.82
N LEU A 76 -10.29 -5.82 11.72
CA LEU A 76 -11.09 -5.20 10.65
C LEU A 76 -11.28 -6.09 9.39
N VAL A 77 -11.13 -7.41 9.51
CA VAL A 77 -11.37 -8.38 8.41
C VAL A 77 -12.16 -9.58 8.90
#